data_AF-A0A8T4FE56-F1
#
_entry.id   AF-A0A8T4FE56-F1
#
_cell.length_a   1.000
_cell.length_b   1.000
_cell.length_c   1.000
_cell.angle_alpha   90.00
_cell.angle_beta   90.00
_cell.angle_gamma   90.00
#
_symmetry.space_group_name_H-M   'P 1'
#
loop_
_entity.id
_entity.type
_entity.pdbx_description
1 polymer ?
#
loop_
_entity_poly.entity_id
_entity_poly.type
_entity_poly.pdbx_seq_one_letter_code
_entity_poly.pdbx_strand_id
1 'polypeptide(L)'
;MSRARPLRRWATLAVALAMAFGTSLSISPPPASAHGVAMFPGARTFLCWQDGLRDNGQIIPFNPACGAAVNQSGPTPLYNWFAVLRSDANGRTTGFIPDNQICSGGTGGPFDFTAYNAARTDWPTTHLTSGATIQFRYSNWAAHPGTFQLYVTRNGWNPANGLAWSDLQAFASVTNPPASGGPGALNYYFWNQQLPTGKTGRHIIFVQWVRSDSQENFFSCSDVMFDGGNGEVTGVGPNQGTTSPTISPSISPSNSPSNSPSTSPSSSPSGNGGCTATWRTDSTWPGHFGATVTVRNSSTATINRWTVRWNFGSVTFDGGPWNGTVASPPPNVAIGNVSYNGTLAPNGTTSFNFNAAGNVPNPLPALSCSTT
;
A
#
# COMPACT_ATOMS: atom_id res chain seq x y z
N MET A 1 4.42 -99.74 -29.54
CA MET A 1 4.27 -99.01 -30.82
C MET A 1 3.76 -97.63 -30.45
N SER A 2 4.39 -96.47 -30.64
CA SER A 2 5.52 -96.04 -31.45
C SER A 2 6.26 -94.87 -30.75
N ARG A 3 7.60 -94.96 -30.82
CA ARG A 3 8.62 -93.92 -31.02
C ARG A 3 8.48 -92.48 -30.47
N ALA A 4 9.58 -92.12 -29.78
CA ALA A 4 10.42 -90.92 -29.92
C ALA A 4 10.16 -89.67 -29.04
N ARG A 5 11.03 -89.55 -28.02
CA ARG A 5 11.54 -88.31 -27.37
C ARG A 5 12.41 -87.48 -28.36
N PRO A 6 13.12 -86.41 -27.93
CA PRO A 6 12.80 -85.21 -27.12
C PRO A 6 13.29 -83.92 -27.86
N LEU A 7 13.25 -82.74 -27.23
CA LEU A 7 14.43 -81.84 -27.02
C LEU A 7 14.06 -80.37 -26.86
N ARG A 8 14.62 -79.78 -25.78
CA ARG A 8 15.28 -78.46 -25.71
C ARG A 8 14.35 -77.22 -25.82
N ARG A 9 14.59 -76.08 -25.17
CA ARG A 9 15.81 -75.53 -24.57
C ARG A 9 15.39 -74.31 -23.69
N TRP A 10 15.96 -74.24 -22.48
CA TRP A 10 16.59 -73.07 -21.86
C TRP A 10 15.75 -71.83 -21.46
N ALA A 11 16.02 -71.41 -20.23
CA ALA A 11 15.43 -70.30 -19.48
C ALA A 11 15.87 -68.92 -19.97
N THR A 12 15.03 -67.91 -19.71
CA THR A 12 15.46 -66.59 -19.21
C THR A 12 14.28 -65.81 -18.61
N LEU A 13 14.57 -65.09 -17.52
CA LEU A 13 13.66 -64.23 -16.75
C LEU A 13 13.04 -63.09 -17.58
N ALA A 14 11.79 -62.72 -17.25
CA ALA A 14 11.22 -61.38 -17.47
C ALA A 14 10.33 -61.05 -16.25
N VAL A 15 10.89 -60.38 -15.24
CA VAL A 15 10.68 -58.96 -14.90
C VAL A 15 9.22 -58.64 -14.55
N ALA A 16 9.00 -58.42 -13.25
CA ALA A 16 7.79 -57.86 -12.69
C ALA A 16 7.59 -56.41 -13.17
N LEU A 17 6.42 -56.11 -13.74
CA LEU A 17 5.92 -54.74 -13.86
C LEU A 17 4.40 -54.76 -13.72
N ALA A 18 3.91 -54.76 -12.48
CA ALA A 18 2.51 -54.53 -12.16
C ALA A 18 2.32 -53.08 -11.72
N MET A 19 1.78 -52.29 -12.66
CA MET A 19 1.06 -51.02 -12.53
C MET A 19 1.14 -50.26 -11.19
N ALA A 20 1.96 -49.20 -11.19
CA ALA A 20 1.68 -47.99 -10.45
C ALA A 20 1.60 -46.83 -11.46
N PHE A 21 0.40 -46.58 -11.99
CA PHE A 21 0.10 -45.31 -12.66
C PHE A 21 0.05 -44.23 -11.57
N GLY A 22 1.22 -43.67 -11.24
CA GLY A 22 1.29 -42.44 -10.48
C GLY A 22 0.74 -41.32 -11.36
N THR A 23 -0.48 -40.87 -11.10
CA THR A 23 -0.96 -39.57 -11.53
C THR A 23 -0.17 -38.51 -10.74
N SER A 24 1.02 -38.18 -11.22
CA SER A 24 1.68 -36.95 -10.86
C SER A 24 0.85 -35.79 -11.42
N LEU A 25 -0.15 -35.35 -10.65
CA LEU A 25 -0.67 -34.00 -10.81
C LEU A 25 0.53 -33.08 -10.63
N SER A 26 1.05 -32.59 -11.75
CA SER A 26 1.95 -31.46 -11.77
C SER A 26 1.11 -30.27 -11.34
N ILE A 27 0.96 -30.09 -10.03
CA ILE A 27 0.51 -28.82 -9.46
C ILE A 27 1.66 -27.87 -9.78
N SER A 28 1.63 -27.28 -10.98
CA SER A 28 2.38 -26.07 -11.23
C SER A 28 1.77 -25.07 -10.25
N PRO A 29 2.52 -24.55 -9.26
CA PRO A 29 2.01 -23.42 -8.50
C PRO A 29 1.58 -22.37 -9.53
N PRO A 30 0.40 -21.73 -9.38
CA PRO A 30 0.10 -20.57 -10.20
C PRO A 30 1.32 -19.64 -10.13
N PRO A 31 1.72 -19.01 -11.24
CA PRO A 31 2.86 -18.10 -11.23
C PRO A 31 2.71 -17.20 -10.02
N ALA A 32 3.69 -17.24 -9.12
CA ALA A 32 3.71 -16.38 -7.96
C ALA A 32 3.91 -14.96 -8.48
N SER A 33 2.80 -14.32 -8.83
CA SER A 33 2.77 -13.00 -9.41
C SER A 33 3.15 -12.04 -8.31
N ALA A 34 4.29 -11.40 -8.46
CA ALA A 34 4.61 -10.23 -7.67
C ALA A 34 3.63 -9.12 -8.03
N HIS A 35 3.41 -8.19 -7.12
CA HIS A 35 2.42 -7.15 -7.33
C HIS A 35 2.76 -5.95 -6.45
N GLY A 36 2.99 -4.82 -7.10
CA GLY A 36 3.18 -3.56 -6.42
C GLY A 36 3.51 -2.42 -7.38
N VAL A 37 3.02 -1.24 -7.04
CA VAL A 37 3.45 0.06 -7.57
C VAL A 37 3.64 1.02 -6.39
N ALA A 38 4.23 2.19 -6.63
CA ALA A 38 4.38 3.20 -5.61
C ALA A 38 3.02 3.65 -5.04
N MET A 39 2.91 3.67 -3.71
CA MET A 39 1.77 4.21 -2.98
C MET A 39 2.06 5.62 -2.44
N PHE A 40 3.33 5.94 -2.19
CA PHE A 40 3.78 7.29 -1.89
C PHE A 40 5.23 7.51 -2.36
N PRO A 41 5.50 8.53 -3.20
CA PRO A 41 4.54 9.29 -4.00
C PRO A 41 3.71 8.35 -4.89
N GLY A 42 2.39 8.53 -4.90
CA GLY A 42 1.46 7.55 -5.48
C GLY A 42 1.60 7.42 -7.00
N ALA A 43 1.59 6.18 -7.50
CA ALA A 43 1.63 5.90 -8.92
C ALA A 43 0.30 6.26 -9.60
N ARG A 44 0.32 6.51 -10.92
CA ARG A 44 -0.89 6.79 -11.73
C ARG A 44 -2.00 5.77 -11.48
N THR A 45 -1.71 4.48 -11.58
CA THR A 45 -2.70 3.41 -11.36
C THR A 45 -3.23 3.40 -9.93
N PHE A 46 -2.38 3.61 -8.93
CA PHE A 46 -2.79 3.66 -7.54
C PHE A 46 -3.68 4.87 -7.24
N LEU A 47 -3.25 6.08 -7.63
CA LEU A 47 -4.03 7.30 -7.38
C LEU A 47 -5.34 7.32 -8.20
N CYS A 48 -5.35 6.80 -9.42
CA CYS A 48 -6.59 6.67 -10.19
C CYS A 48 -7.54 5.61 -9.62
N TRP A 49 -7.02 4.54 -9.03
CA TRP A 49 -7.84 3.59 -8.28
C TRP A 49 -8.47 4.27 -7.06
N GLN A 50 -7.70 5.06 -6.30
CA GLN A 50 -8.23 5.83 -5.16
C GLN A 50 -9.28 6.87 -5.57
N ASP A 51 -9.04 7.56 -6.69
CA ASP A 51 -9.98 8.55 -7.24
C ASP A 51 -11.29 7.91 -7.73
N GLY A 52 -11.17 6.75 -8.38
CA GLY A 52 -12.28 6.10 -9.06
C GLY A 52 -13.09 5.11 -8.24
N LEU A 53 -12.50 4.47 -7.22
CA LEU A 53 -13.20 3.43 -6.46
C LEU A 53 -14.42 4.00 -5.74
N ARG A 54 -15.55 3.30 -5.89
CA ARG A 54 -16.83 3.57 -5.24
C ARG A 54 -17.16 2.49 -4.22
N ASP A 55 -18.07 2.82 -3.31
CA ASP A 55 -18.56 1.90 -2.27
C ASP A 55 -19.19 0.63 -2.85
N ASN A 56 -19.78 0.71 -4.04
CA ASN A 56 -20.34 -0.43 -4.77
C ASN A 56 -19.28 -1.22 -5.56
N GLY A 57 -17.99 -0.91 -5.38
CA GLY A 57 -16.87 -1.54 -6.08
C GLY A 57 -16.66 -1.07 -7.52
N GLN A 58 -17.46 -0.13 -8.04
CA GLN A 58 -17.24 0.39 -9.39
C GLN A 58 -16.04 1.35 -9.44
N ILE A 59 -15.40 1.41 -10.60
CA ILE A 59 -14.35 2.37 -10.91
C ILE A 59 -14.97 3.48 -11.78
N ILE A 60 -15.19 4.65 -11.19
CA ILE A 60 -15.74 5.82 -11.84
C ILE A 60 -14.84 7.01 -11.46
N PRO A 61 -13.79 7.35 -12.21
CA PRO A 61 -12.89 8.44 -11.80
C PRO A 61 -13.55 9.83 -11.81
N PHE A 62 -13.11 10.71 -10.91
CA PHE A 62 -13.40 12.16 -11.00
C PHE A 62 -12.33 12.91 -11.77
N ASN A 63 -11.08 12.46 -11.68
CA ASN A 63 -9.96 13.05 -12.37
C ASN A 63 -10.10 12.82 -13.90
N PRO A 64 -9.93 13.85 -14.76
CA PRO A 64 -10.14 13.70 -16.20
C PRO A 64 -9.12 12.79 -16.87
N ALA A 65 -7.86 12.77 -16.41
CA ALA A 65 -6.84 11.85 -16.91
C ALA A 65 -7.16 10.40 -16.53
N CYS A 66 -7.56 10.15 -15.28
CA CYS A 66 -8.00 8.83 -14.84
C CYS A 66 -9.26 8.38 -15.58
N GLY A 67 -10.24 9.26 -15.78
CA GLY A 67 -11.46 8.97 -16.55
C GLY A 67 -11.15 8.65 -18.01
N ALA A 68 -10.25 9.41 -18.64
CA ALA A 68 -9.78 9.11 -19.99
C ALA A 68 -9.06 7.76 -20.05
N ALA A 69 -8.26 7.42 -19.03
CA ALA A 69 -7.57 6.13 -18.97
C ALA A 69 -8.54 4.95 -18.85
N VAL A 70 -9.56 5.06 -18.01
CA VAL A 70 -10.63 4.06 -17.87
C VAL A 70 -11.45 3.94 -19.17
N ASN A 71 -11.72 5.04 -19.86
CA ASN A 71 -12.43 5.00 -21.14
C ASN A 71 -11.63 4.29 -22.24
N GLN A 72 -10.30 4.40 -22.22
CA GLN A 72 -9.44 3.77 -23.22
C GLN A 72 -9.13 2.30 -22.91
N SER A 73 -8.68 1.99 -21.69
CA SER A 73 -8.18 0.65 -21.30
C SER A 73 -9.14 -0.14 -20.41
N GLY A 74 -10.33 0.40 -20.15
CA GLY A 74 -11.31 -0.20 -19.24
C GLY A 74 -10.95 -0.02 -17.75
N PRO A 75 -11.79 -0.52 -16.83
CA PRO A 75 -11.56 -0.42 -15.39
C PRO A 75 -10.65 -1.53 -14.83
N THR A 76 -10.45 -2.64 -15.56
CA THR A 76 -9.62 -3.79 -15.14
C THR A 76 -8.22 -3.42 -14.66
N PRO A 77 -7.49 -2.49 -15.31
CA PRO A 77 -6.22 -1.99 -14.80
C PRO A 77 -6.28 -1.42 -13.39
N LEU A 78 -7.39 -0.79 -12.99
CA LEU A 78 -7.53 -0.19 -11.66
C LEU A 78 -7.96 -1.22 -10.60
N TYR A 79 -8.67 -2.28 -10.97
CA TYR A 79 -8.82 -3.44 -10.06
C TYR A 79 -7.51 -4.18 -9.81
N ASN A 80 -6.56 -4.05 -10.74
CA ASN A 80 -5.24 -4.67 -10.70
C ASN A 80 -4.15 -3.59 -10.68
N TRP A 81 -4.36 -2.50 -9.95
CA TRP A 81 -3.51 -1.29 -9.97
C TRP A 81 -2.04 -1.58 -9.64
N PHE A 82 -1.77 -2.68 -8.95
CA PHE A 82 -0.47 -3.20 -8.54
C PHE A 82 0.22 -4.09 -9.59
N ALA A 83 -0.41 -4.40 -10.73
CA ALA A 83 0.02 -5.44 -11.67
C ALA A 83 0.66 -4.91 -12.96
N VAL A 84 1.26 -3.72 -12.92
CA VAL A 84 2.01 -3.15 -14.06
C VAL A 84 3.35 -3.88 -14.18
N LEU A 85 3.34 -5.01 -14.87
CA LEU A 85 4.45 -5.98 -14.84
C LEU A 85 4.83 -6.52 -16.21
N ARG A 86 6.07 -7.02 -16.29
CA ARG A 86 6.58 -7.86 -17.38
C ARG A 86 7.31 -9.04 -16.79
N SER A 87 6.78 -10.24 -16.99
CA SER A 87 7.39 -11.48 -16.49
C SER A 87 8.73 -11.82 -17.16
N ASP A 88 9.00 -11.22 -18.32
CA ASP A 88 10.20 -11.42 -19.13
C ASP A 88 11.20 -10.26 -19.04
N ALA A 89 11.01 -9.26 -18.18
CA ALA A 89 11.84 -8.05 -18.21
C ALA A 89 13.32 -8.31 -17.90
N ASN A 90 13.62 -9.14 -16.89
CA ASN A 90 14.97 -9.53 -16.47
C ASN A 90 15.92 -8.33 -16.28
N GLY A 91 15.42 -7.23 -15.71
CA GLY A 91 16.17 -6.00 -15.47
C GLY A 91 16.35 -5.10 -16.71
N ARG A 92 15.84 -5.49 -17.88
CA ARG A 92 15.99 -4.71 -19.12
C ARG A 92 15.15 -3.44 -19.11
N THR A 93 15.67 -2.39 -19.71
CA THR A 93 15.04 -1.06 -19.82
C THR A 93 14.99 -0.61 -21.28
N THR A 94 15.96 0.21 -21.71
CA THR A 94 16.09 0.72 -23.08
C THR A 94 16.25 -0.43 -24.07
N GLY A 95 15.55 -0.33 -25.20
CA GLY A 95 15.51 -1.38 -26.22
C GLY A 95 14.58 -2.56 -25.89
N PHE A 96 14.03 -2.63 -24.67
CA PHE A 96 13.02 -3.62 -24.29
C PHE A 96 11.65 -2.99 -24.06
N ILE A 97 11.56 -1.94 -23.24
CA ILE A 97 10.37 -1.11 -23.14
C ILE A 97 10.54 0.09 -24.08
N PRO A 98 9.69 0.25 -25.10
CA PRO A 98 9.77 1.42 -25.98
C PRO A 98 9.53 2.74 -25.23
N ASP A 99 10.08 3.83 -25.77
CA ASP A 99 9.69 5.17 -25.35
C ASP A 99 8.17 5.35 -25.49
N ASN A 100 7.60 6.21 -24.65
CA ASN A 100 6.15 6.39 -24.49
C ASN A 100 5.39 5.16 -23.99
N GLN A 101 6.08 4.11 -23.54
CA GLN A 101 5.45 2.93 -22.93
C GLN A 101 5.99 2.58 -21.54
N ILE A 102 6.79 3.48 -20.94
CA ILE A 102 7.47 3.24 -19.66
C ILE A 102 6.47 3.06 -18.52
N CYS A 103 5.39 3.84 -18.49
CA CYS A 103 4.41 3.81 -17.41
C CYS A 103 3.44 2.62 -17.48
N SER A 104 3.35 1.95 -18.63
CA SER A 104 2.61 0.68 -18.78
C SER A 104 3.49 -0.56 -18.66
N GLY A 105 4.81 -0.41 -18.55
CA GLY A 105 5.74 -1.53 -18.65
C GLY A 105 5.81 -2.14 -20.07
N GLY A 106 5.56 -1.35 -21.11
CA GLY A 106 5.51 -1.83 -22.50
C GLY A 106 4.24 -2.62 -22.81
N THR A 107 4.25 -3.32 -23.94
CA THR A 107 3.24 -4.33 -24.31
C THR A 107 3.64 -5.71 -23.80
N GLY A 108 2.68 -6.56 -23.44
CA GLY A 108 2.93 -7.96 -23.05
C GLY A 108 2.77 -8.26 -21.55
N GLY A 109 2.32 -7.28 -20.76
CA GLY A 109 1.80 -7.53 -19.41
C GLY A 109 0.40 -8.17 -19.43
N PRO A 110 -0.10 -8.67 -18.28
CA PRO A 110 -1.38 -9.39 -18.18
C PRO A 110 -2.62 -8.49 -18.35
N PHE A 111 -2.47 -7.18 -18.25
CA PHE A 111 -3.56 -6.20 -18.40
C PHE A 111 -3.12 -5.05 -19.32
N ASP A 112 -4.10 -4.40 -19.94
CA ASP A 112 -3.84 -3.22 -20.78
C ASP A 112 -3.64 -1.96 -19.92
N PHE A 113 -2.38 -1.59 -19.67
CA PHE A 113 -2.04 -0.32 -19.02
C PHE A 113 -1.70 0.80 -20.01
N THR A 114 -1.96 0.63 -21.31
CA THR A 114 -1.45 1.55 -22.35
C THR A 114 -1.94 2.99 -22.16
N ALA A 115 -3.17 3.19 -21.66
CA ALA A 115 -3.72 4.52 -21.42
C ALA A 115 -2.97 5.31 -20.32
N TYR A 116 -2.28 4.63 -19.41
CA TYR A 116 -1.49 5.26 -18.35
C TYR A 116 -0.16 5.85 -18.86
N ASN A 117 0.16 5.69 -20.14
CA ASN A 117 1.27 6.40 -20.80
C ASN A 117 0.88 7.80 -21.30
N ALA A 118 -0.40 8.18 -21.27
CA ALA A 118 -0.86 9.42 -21.89
C ALA A 118 -0.09 10.64 -21.36
N ALA A 119 0.41 11.46 -22.29
CA ALA A 119 1.10 12.71 -22.01
C ALA A 119 0.07 13.78 -21.65
N ARG A 120 -0.16 13.94 -20.34
CA ARG A 120 -1.15 14.86 -19.79
C ARG A 120 -0.60 15.55 -18.56
N THR A 121 -1.07 16.77 -18.30
CA THR A 121 -0.65 17.60 -17.15
C THR A 121 -1.68 17.61 -16.01
N ASP A 122 -2.77 16.85 -16.13
CA ASP A 122 -3.89 16.80 -15.19
C ASP A 122 -4.01 15.43 -14.48
N TRP A 123 -2.97 14.60 -14.53
CA TRP A 123 -2.87 13.41 -13.66
C TRP A 123 -2.87 13.80 -12.17
N PRO A 124 -3.39 12.95 -11.26
CA PRO A 124 -3.20 13.12 -9.84
C PRO A 124 -1.73 13.30 -9.48
N THR A 125 -1.40 14.31 -8.67
CA THR A 125 -0.02 14.78 -8.51
C THR A 125 0.37 14.88 -7.04
N THR A 126 1.53 14.33 -6.66
CA THR A 126 2.10 14.50 -5.30
C THR A 126 3.03 15.72 -5.24
N HIS A 127 2.78 16.65 -4.33
CA HIS A 127 3.56 17.87 -4.12
C HIS A 127 4.72 17.60 -3.17
N LEU A 128 5.93 17.96 -3.57
CA LEU A 128 7.18 17.59 -2.93
C LEU A 128 8.15 18.77 -2.84
N THR A 129 9.09 18.65 -1.91
CA THR A 129 10.20 19.60 -1.74
C THR A 129 11.48 19.00 -2.31
N SER A 130 12.11 19.70 -3.26
CA SER A 130 13.39 19.30 -3.83
C SER A 130 14.46 19.19 -2.73
N GLY A 131 15.24 18.10 -2.72
CA GLY A 131 16.27 17.86 -1.69
C GLY A 131 15.75 17.34 -0.35
N ALA A 132 14.44 17.31 -0.11
CA ALA A 132 13.86 16.78 1.12
C ALA A 132 13.99 15.26 1.19
N THR A 133 14.03 14.72 2.41
CA THR A 133 13.91 13.30 2.67
C THR A 133 12.45 12.94 2.86
N ILE A 134 11.96 11.97 2.08
CA ILE A 134 10.61 11.44 2.20
C ILE A 134 10.65 9.96 2.56
N GLN A 135 9.61 9.46 3.23
CA GLN A 135 9.43 8.02 3.41
C GLN A 135 8.70 7.46 2.18
N PHE A 136 9.43 6.85 1.26
CA PHE A 136 8.85 6.17 0.11
C PHE A 136 8.00 4.97 0.59
N ARG A 137 6.87 4.72 -0.07
CA ARG A 137 6.01 3.56 0.17
C ARG A 137 5.68 2.88 -1.15
N TYR A 138 5.96 1.60 -1.25
CA TYR A 138 5.72 0.79 -2.44
C TYR A 138 4.90 -0.43 -2.08
N SER A 139 3.77 -0.65 -2.75
CA SER A 139 2.84 -1.74 -2.42
C SER A 139 3.56 -3.10 -2.37
N ASN A 140 3.26 -3.88 -1.34
CA ASN A 140 3.74 -5.27 -1.20
C ASN A 140 2.59 -6.27 -1.38
N TRP A 141 1.60 -5.93 -2.23
CA TRP A 141 0.41 -6.74 -2.47
C TRP A 141 0.73 -8.23 -2.64
N ALA A 142 1.81 -8.53 -3.36
CA ALA A 142 2.54 -9.78 -3.21
C ALA A 142 4.02 -9.47 -2.98
N ALA A 143 4.56 -9.87 -1.83
CA ALA A 143 5.92 -9.57 -1.42
C ALA A 143 6.95 -10.51 -2.06
N HIS A 144 8.03 -9.94 -2.61
CA HIS A 144 9.15 -10.66 -3.22
C HIS A 144 10.49 -10.00 -2.89
N PRO A 145 11.62 -10.72 -2.96
CA PRO A 145 12.93 -10.10 -2.86
C PRO A 145 13.30 -9.38 -4.17
N GLY A 146 14.04 -8.29 -4.07
CA GLY A 146 14.48 -7.55 -5.25
C GLY A 146 15.01 -6.16 -4.95
N THR A 147 15.28 -5.44 -6.03
CA THR A 147 15.82 -4.09 -6.00
C THR A 147 14.87 -3.10 -6.66
N PHE A 148 14.56 -2.01 -5.96
CA PHE A 148 13.80 -0.88 -6.46
C PHE A 148 14.77 0.15 -7.04
N GLN A 149 14.76 0.31 -8.36
CA GLN A 149 15.55 1.31 -9.09
C GLN A 149 14.70 2.57 -9.27
N LEU A 150 15.16 3.70 -8.75
CA LEU A 150 14.42 4.96 -8.74
C LEU A 150 15.04 5.95 -9.73
N TYR A 151 14.17 6.51 -10.57
CA TYR A 151 14.49 7.50 -11.58
C TYR A 151 13.58 8.70 -11.44
N VAL A 152 14.06 9.85 -11.89
CA VAL A 152 13.25 11.06 -12.03
C VAL A 152 13.50 11.66 -13.41
N THR A 153 12.49 12.30 -13.98
CA THR A 153 12.66 13.10 -15.19
C THR A 153 13.72 14.21 -15.00
N ARG A 154 14.51 14.48 -16.04
CA ARG A 154 15.55 15.52 -16.09
C ARG A 154 14.92 16.92 -16.06
N ASN A 155 15.71 17.90 -15.64
CA ASN A 155 15.28 19.30 -15.72
C ASN A 155 15.09 19.70 -17.19
N GLY A 156 14.02 20.43 -17.48
CA GLY A 156 13.65 20.81 -18.86
C GLY A 156 12.80 19.76 -19.61
N TRP A 157 12.48 18.62 -18.98
CA TRP A 157 11.49 17.69 -19.55
C TRP A 157 10.13 18.38 -19.73
N ASN A 158 9.50 18.18 -20.89
CA ASN A 158 8.19 18.74 -21.20
C ASN A 158 7.09 17.73 -20.86
N PRO A 159 6.20 18.00 -19.89
CA PRO A 159 5.14 17.07 -19.49
C PRO A 159 4.02 16.90 -20.52
N ALA A 160 4.01 17.70 -21.60
CA ALA A 160 3.12 17.50 -22.75
C ALA A 160 3.66 16.46 -23.75
N ASN A 161 4.92 16.02 -23.60
CA ASN A 161 5.49 14.94 -24.39
C ASN A 161 5.30 13.61 -23.64
N GLY A 162 5.24 12.50 -24.38
CA GLY A 162 5.31 11.18 -23.76
C GLY A 162 6.70 10.94 -23.13
N LEU A 163 6.76 10.03 -22.17
CA LEU A 163 7.98 9.76 -21.39
C LEU A 163 8.93 8.84 -22.17
N ALA A 164 10.14 9.32 -22.45
CA ALA A 164 11.22 8.54 -23.06
C ALA A 164 12.30 8.17 -22.02
N TRP A 165 13.09 7.13 -22.30
CA TRP A 165 14.19 6.73 -21.42
C TRP A 165 15.26 7.82 -21.29
N SER A 166 15.49 8.60 -22.34
CA SER A 166 16.40 9.75 -22.32
C SER A 166 15.98 10.83 -21.33
N ASP A 167 14.68 10.93 -21.03
CA ASP A 167 14.15 11.90 -20.08
C ASP A 167 14.47 11.53 -18.64
N LEU A 168 14.82 10.27 -18.36
CA LEU A 168 15.03 9.76 -17.01
C LEU A 168 16.51 9.86 -16.58
N GLN A 169 16.71 10.18 -15.30
CA GLN A 169 17.97 10.06 -14.59
C GLN A 169 17.76 9.22 -13.33
N ALA A 170 18.63 8.23 -13.10
CA ALA A 170 18.64 7.48 -11.85
C ALA A 170 19.04 8.40 -10.69
N PHE A 171 18.46 8.17 -9.51
CA PHE A 171 18.87 8.89 -8.30
C PHE A 171 18.99 8.03 -7.05
N ALA A 172 18.41 6.82 -7.05
CA ALA A 172 18.54 5.89 -5.93
C ALA A 172 18.30 4.44 -6.36
N SER A 173 18.77 3.52 -5.53
CA SER A 173 18.51 2.09 -5.62
C SER A 173 18.41 1.52 -4.21
N VAL A 174 17.37 0.72 -3.95
CA VAL A 174 17.14 0.11 -2.63
C VAL A 174 16.83 -1.37 -2.79
N THR A 175 17.57 -2.23 -2.10
CA THR A 175 17.40 -3.68 -2.17
C THR A 175 16.77 -4.20 -0.88
N ASN A 176 15.72 -5.01 -1.01
CA ASN A 176 15.01 -5.64 0.12
C ASN A 176 14.70 -4.69 1.30
N PRO A 177 14.02 -3.54 1.05
CA PRO A 177 13.57 -2.66 2.12
C PRO A 177 12.64 -3.39 3.11
N PRO A 178 12.52 -2.89 4.36
CA PRO A 178 11.54 -3.41 5.29
C PRO A 178 10.11 -3.21 4.75
N ALA A 179 9.18 -4.05 5.23
CA ALA A 179 7.78 -4.03 4.83
C ALA A 179 6.85 -3.88 6.04
N SER A 180 5.71 -3.22 5.83
CA SER A 180 4.58 -3.21 6.75
C SER A 180 3.67 -4.40 6.46
N GLY A 181 3.10 -4.99 7.51
CA GLY A 181 2.08 -6.06 7.40
C GLY A 181 2.46 -7.24 6.48
N GLY A 182 1.44 -7.97 6.03
CA GLY A 182 1.56 -9.11 5.12
C GLY A 182 0.98 -8.82 3.72
N PRO A 183 1.19 -9.71 2.73
CA PRO A 183 0.63 -9.54 1.39
C PRO A 183 -0.90 -9.54 1.36
N GLY A 184 -1.50 -9.00 0.30
CA GLY A 184 -2.94 -9.03 0.03
C GLY A 184 -3.77 -7.88 0.63
N ALA A 185 -3.13 -6.85 1.20
CA ALA A 185 -3.76 -5.65 1.72
C ALA A 185 -3.02 -4.38 1.27
N LEU A 186 -3.43 -3.19 1.73
CA LEU A 186 -2.75 -1.91 1.49
C LEU A 186 -1.45 -1.74 2.31
N ASN A 187 -0.70 -2.83 2.43
CA ASN A 187 0.61 -2.90 3.04
C ASN A 187 1.68 -2.50 2.03
N TYR A 188 2.89 -2.21 2.51
CA TYR A 188 3.94 -1.63 1.67
C TYR A 188 5.35 -1.88 2.19
N TYR A 189 6.30 -1.96 1.26
CA TYR A 189 7.70 -1.67 1.53
C TYR A 189 7.88 -0.20 1.87
N PHE A 190 8.80 0.12 2.77
CA PHE A 190 9.12 1.52 3.11
C PHE A 190 10.62 1.76 3.31
N TRP A 191 11.07 2.95 2.94
CA TRP A 191 12.42 3.43 3.20
C TRP A 191 12.45 4.95 3.16
N ASN A 192 13.40 5.57 3.84
CA ASN A 192 13.64 7.00 3.73
C ASN A 192 14.55 7.26 2.52
N GLN A 193 14.15 8.20 1.66
CA GLN A 193 14.86 8.55 0.45
C GLN A 193 15.00 10.07 0.35
N GLN A 194 16.24 10.55 0.17
CA GLN A 194 16.47 11.94 -0.21
C GLN A 194 16.11 12.14 -1.68
N LEU A 195 15.25 13.11 -1.96
CA LEU A 195 14.90 13.52 -3.32
C LEU A 195 16.03 14.32 -3.97
N PRO A 196 16.19 14.26 -5.31
CA PRO A 196 17.19 15.07 -6.00
C PRO A 196 17.02 16.57 -5.74
N THR A 197 18.13 17.27 -5.56
CA THR A 197 18.16 18.72 -5.43
C THR A 197 18.02 19.42 -6.80
N GLY A 198 17.57 20.67 -6.80
CA GLY A 198 17.47 21.49 -8.02
C GLY A 198 16.33 21.07 -8.95
N LYS A 199 15.33 20.33 -8.45
CA LYS A 199 14.09 20.02 -9.18
C LYS A 199 13.06 21.12 -8.93
N THR A 200 12.32 21.49 -9.97
CA THR A 200 11.28 22.52 -9.90
C THR A 200 10.13 22.16 -10.83
N GLY A 201 8.89 22.38 -10.40
CA GLY A 201 7.72 22.14 -11.23
C GLY A 201 7.42 20.66 -11.45
N ARG A 202 6.71 20.35 -12.53
CA ARG A 202 6.17 19.00 -12.80
C ARG A 202 7.27 18.04 -13.24
N HIS A 203 7.28 16.87 -12.62
CA HIS A 203 8.18 15.77 -12.94
C HIS A 203 7.44 14.42 -12.81
N ILE A 204 7.99 13.38 -13.41
CA ILE A 204 7.65 11.98 -13.09
C ILE A 204 8.79 11.36 -12.28
N ILE A 205 8.44 10.69 -11.19
CA ILE A 205 9.30 9.69 -10.53
C ILE A 205 8.91 8.32 -11.06
N PHE A 206 9.87 7.61 -11.63
CA PHE A 206 9.71 6.26 -12.16
C PHE A 206 10.43 5.26 -11.26
N VAL A 207 9.77 4.16 -10.93
CA VAL A 207 10.34 3.05 -10.17
C VAL A 207 10.25 1.77 -10.98
N GLN A 208 11.39 1.08 -11.14
CA GLN A 208 11.44 -0.29 -11.63
C GLN A 208 11.80 -1.21 -10.47
N TRP A 209 10.88 -2.12 -10.11
CA TRP A 209 11.19 -3.17 -9.16
C TRP A 209 11.69 -4.40 -9.90
N VAL A 210 12.98 -4.71 -9.74
CA VAL A 210 13.66 -5.86 -10.33
C VAL A 210 13.72 -6.98 -9.31
N ARG A 211 12.94 -8.04 -9.50
CA ARG A 211 12.98 -9.22 -8.64
C ARG A 211 14.33 -9.91 -8.74
N SER A 212 14.79 -10.49 -7.63
CA SER A 212 16.02 -11.30 -7.58
C SER A 212 15.76 -12.80 -7.72
N ASP A 213 14.50 -13.22 -7.66
CA ASP A 213 14.05 -14.61 -7.69
C ASP A 213 13.27 -14.96 -8.98
N SER A 214 13.14 -14.02 -9.92
CA SER A 214 12.40 -14.16 -11.17
C SER A 214 12.90 -13.15 -12.21
N GLN A 215 12.61 -13.40 -13.49
CA GLN A 215 12.77 -12.40 -14.55
C GLN A 215 11.71 -11.29 -14.49
N GLU A 216 10.67 -11.45 -13.66
CA GLU A 216 9.57 -10.52 -13.58
C GLU A 216 9.96 -9.18 -12.95
N ASN A 217 9.57 -8.07 -13.58
CA ASN A 217 9.75 -6.72 -13.04
C ASN A 217 8.42 -5.95 -13.02
N PHE A 218 8.36 -4.93 -12.15
CA PHE A 218 7.23 -3.99 -12.03
C PHE A 218 7.65 -2.59 -12.41
N PHE A 219 6.70 -1.82 -12.94
CA PHE A 219 6.92 -0.49 -13.50
C PHE A 219 5.91 0.48 -12.88
N SER A 220 6.39 1.59 -12.34
CA SER A 220 5.55 2.53 -11.62
C SER A 220 5.92 3.96 -11.98
N CYS A 221 4.97 4.74 -12.48
CA CYS A 221 5.11 6.18 -12.70
C CYS A 221 4.26 6.96 -11.70
N SER A 222 4.88 7.88 -10.98
CA SER A 222 4.23 8.82 -10.07
C SER A 222 4.42 10.24 -10.58
N ASP A 223 3.33 10.96 -10.87
CA ASP A 223 3.38 12.38 -11.21
C ASP A 223 3.59 13.20 -9.93
N VAL A 224 4.61 14.07 -9.96
CA VAL A 224 5.00 14.90 -8.82
C VAL A 224 5.17 16.36 -9.22
N MET A 225 5.02 17.25 -8.24
CA MET A 225 5.26 18.68 -8.38
C MET A 225 6.33 19.09 -7.36
N PHE A 226 7.46 19.60 -7.82
CA PHE A 226 8.49 20.18 -6.95
C PHE A 226 8.22 21.67 -6.74
N ASP A 227 7.36 21.98 -5.78
CA ASP A 227 6.87 23.33 -5.47
C ASP A 227 6.97 23.70 -3.98
N GLY A 228 7.63 22.86 -3.18
CA GLY A 228 7.75 23.06 -1.73
C GLY A 228 6.70 22.32 -0.91
N GLY A 229 5.90 21.46 -1.54
CA GLY A 229 4.99 20.55 -0.83
C GLY A 229 5.70 19.51 0.03
N ASN A 230 4.94 18.87 0.91
CA ASN A 230 5.39 17.90 1.90
C ASN A 230 4.73 16.53 1.71
N GLY A 231 4.14 16.29 0.54
CA GLY A 231 3.47 15.05 0.16
C GLY A 231 1.98 15.20 -0.13
N GLU A 232 1.48 16.44 -0.22
CA GLU A 232 0.09 16.69 -0.56
C GLU A 232 -0.24 16.08 -1.93
N VAL A 233 -1.41 15.51 -2.13
CA VAL A 233 -1.89 14.99 -3.41
C VAL A 233 -3.02 15.87 -3.94
N THR A 234 -2.90 16.35 -5.18
CA THR A 234 -3.98 17.04 -5.91
C THR A 234 -4.56 16.16 -7.00
N GLY A 235 -5.73 16.54 -7.50
CA GLY A 235 -6.37 15.83 -8.62
C GLY A 235 -7.00 14.50 -8.25
N VAL A 236 -7.20 14.21 -6.96
CA VAL A 236 -7.99 13.07 -6.47
C VAL A 236 -9.28 13.60 -5.86
N GLY A 237 -10.39 12.94 -6.16
CA GLY A 237 -11.72 13.36 -5.76
C GLY A 237 -12.35 14.42 -6.68
N PRO A 238 -13.60 14.83 -6.45
CA PRO A 238 -14.50 15.65 -7.27
C PRO A 238 -14.24 17.13 -7.11
N ASN A 239 -13.70 17.54 -5.96
CA ASN A 239 -13.21 18.90 -5.77
C ASN A 239 -11.78 19.03 -6.31
N GLN A 240 -11.11 17.91 -6.64
CA GLN A 240 -9.74 17.81 -7.16
C GLN A 240 -8.69 18.63 -6.37
N GLY A 241 -9.00 18.96 -5.11
CA GLY A 241 -8.21 19.86 -4.28
C GLY A 241 -6.96 19.19 -3.69
N THR A 242 -6.16 19.99 -2.98
CA THR A 242 -4.98 19.51 -2.23
C THR A 242 -5.40 18.68 -1.03
N THR A 243 -5.02 17.41 -0.99
CA THR A 243 -5.10 16.51 0.18
C THR A 243 -3.70 16.38 0.79
N SER A 244 -3.49 16.44 2.10
CA SER A 244 -2.15 16.28 2.73
C SER A 244 -1.70 14.79 2.73
N PRO A 245 -0.42 14.39 2.97
CA PRO A 245 0.04 13.01 2.80
C PRO A 245 -0.52 12.09 3.89
N THR A 246 -1.77 11.70 3.71
CA THR A 246 -2.33 10.48 4.27
C THR A 246 -3.34 10.03 3.24
N ILE A 247 -3.05 8.89 2.61
CA ILE A 247 -3.94 8.21 1.67
C ILE A 247 -5.37 8.20 2.23
N SER A 248 -6.24 9.03 1.64
CA SER A 248 -7.70 8.89 1.72
C SER A 248 -8.38 9.72 0.62
N PRO A 249 -9.26 9.13 -0.21
CA PRO A 249 -10.08 9.88 -1.15
C PRO A 249 -11.15 10.64 -0.38
N SER A 250 -11.10 11.97 -0.39
CA SER A 250 -12.12 12.82 0.22
C SER A 250 -12.97 13.50 -0.82
N ILE A 251 -14.28 13.37 -0.64
CA ILE A 251 -15.28 14.25 -1.21
C ILE A 251 -16.54 14.28 -0.39
N SER A 252 -16.92 15.50 -0.08
CA SER A 252 -18.31 15.90 0.04
C SER A 252 -18.65 17.00 -0.96
N PRO A 253 -19.90 17.07 -1.47
CA PRO A 253 -20.41 18.27 -2.11
C PRO A 253 -20.77 19.32 -1.05
N SER A 254 -20.49 20.58 -1.34
CA SER A 254 -20.86 21.75 -0.51
C SER A 254 -22.21 22.32 -0.94
N ASN A 255 -22.99 22.85 0.01
CA ASN A 255 -23.86 24.00 -0.20
C ASN A 255 -24.01 24.84 1.09
N SER A 256 -23.58 26.11 0.97
CA SER A 256 -24.02 27.35 1.64
C SER A 256 -23.59 27.72 3.07
N PRO A 257 -23.54 29.05 3.37
CA PRO A 257 -22.55 29.66 4.27
C PRO A 257 -23.11 30.18 5.60
N SER A 258 -22.25 30.36 6.62
CA SER A 258 -22.16 31.58 7.47
C SER A 258 -21.45 31.33 8.82
N ASN A 259 -20.42 32.18 9.05
CA ASN A 259 -19.95 32.83 10.29
C ASN A 259 -19.47 32.08 11.56
N SER A 260 -18.15 32.27 11.78
CA SER A 260 -17.45 32.57 13.05
C SER A 260 -17.08 31.45 14.06
N PRO A 261 -16.02 31.68 14.89
CA PRO A 261 -15.06 30.67 15.32
C PRO A 261 -15.42 30.00 16.66
N SER A 262 -14.94 28.77 16.89
CA SER A 262 -14.87 28.25 18.27
C SER A 262 -13.81 27.16 18.46
N THR A 263 -12.90 27.45 19.39
CA THR A 263 -12.01 26.57 20.12
C THR A 263 -12.79 25.73 21.14
N SER A 264 -12.63 24.40 21.20
CA SER A 264 -12.55 23.67 22.49
C SER A 264 -12.27 22.16 22.40
N PRO A 265 -11.72 21.56 23.48
CA PRO A 265 -11.16 20.21 23.54
C PRO A 265 -12.22 19.15 23.86
N SER A 266 -11.98 17.89 23.45
CA SER A 266 -12.82 16.76 23.87
C SER A 266 -12.50 16.32 25.30
N SER A 267 -13.55 15.94 26.02
CA SER A 267 -13.68 15.68 27.46
C SER A 267 -12.92 14.45 27.98
N SER A 268 -12.13 14.62 29.04
CA SER A 268 -11.60 13.56 29.89
C SER A 268 -12.54 13.27 31.08
N PRO A 269 -12.84 11.99 31.42
CA PRO A 269 -13.22 11.61 32.77
C PRO A 269 -12.17 10.73 33.48
N SER A 270 -11.86 11.15 34.72
CA SER A 270 -11.35 10.46 35.91
C SER A 270 -10.64 9.10 35.78
N GLY A 271 -9.32 9.12 35.90
CA GLY A 271 -8.50 7.95 36.24
C GLY A 271 -8.44 7.71 37.75
N ASN A 272 -8.95 6.57 38.21
CA ASN A 272 -8.57 5.94 39.49
C ASN A 272 -7.46 4.89 39.30
N GLY A 273 -6.85 4.84 38.12
CA GLY A 273 -5.96 3.76 37.70
C GLY A 273 -4.55 4.20 37.33
N GLY A 274 -4.01 5.30 37.89
CA GLY A 274 -2.61 5.71 37.69
C GLY A 274 -2.24 6.26 36.30
N CYS A 275 -3.14 6.18 35.32
CA CYS A 275 -2.99 6.75 33.98
C CYS A 275 -4.28 7.36 33.45
N THR A 276 -4.16 8.17 32.41
CA THR A 276 -5.27 8.68 31.60
C THR A 276 -5.09 8.27 30.15
N ALA A 277 -6.19 8.19 29.41
CA ALA A 277 -6.18 7.88 27.98
C ALA A 277 -7.04 8.88 27.21
N THR A 278 -6.57 9.31 26.04
CA THR A 278 -7.28 10.25 25.16
C THR A 278 -7.40 9.67 23.77
N TRP A 279 -8.60 9.79 23.20
CA TRP A 279 -8.91 9.30 21.86
C TRP A 279 -8.74 10.41 20.82
N ARG A 280 -8.12 10.08 19.69
CA ARG A 280 -8.14 10.90 18.49
C ARG A 280 -8.46 10.01 17.30
N THR A 281 -9.56 10.30 16.61
CA THR A 281 -9.82 9.70 15.31
C THR A 281 -8.82 10.30 14.32
N ASP A 282 -8.04 9.44 13.67
CA ASP A 282 -7.00 9.83 12.71
C ASP A 282 -7.59 10.02 11.32
N SER A 283 -8.45 9.09 10.92
CA SER A 283 -9.01 9.00 9.59
C SER A 283 -10.31 8.22 9.65
N THR A 284 -11.23 8.53 8.74
CA THR A 284 -12.47 7.77 8.52
C THR A 284 -12.61 7.50 7.04
N TRP A 285 -13.03 6.29 6.67
CA TRP A 285 -13.35 5.91 5.30
C TRP A 285 -14.67 5.12 5.29
N PRO A 286 -15.35 4.92 4.14
CA PRO A 286 -16.67 4.31 4.13
C PRO A 286 -16.71 2.97 4.87
N GLY A 287 -17.49 2.91 5.96
CA GLY A 287 -17.63 1.72 6.78
C GLY A 287 -16.44 1.40 7.70
N HIS A 288 -15.47 2.30 7.88
CA HIS A 288 -14.27 2.04 8.68
C HIS A 288 -13.62 3.34 9.22
N PHE A 289 -12.70 3.22 10.17
CA PHE A 289 -11.88 4.34 10.63
C PHE A 289 -10.59 3.89 11.31
N GLY A 290 -9.62 4.80 11.36
CA GLY A 290 -8.39 4.68 12.12
C GLY A 290 -8.42 5.63 13.31
N ALA A 291 -7.96 5.18 14.47
CA ALA A 291 -7.85 6.02 15.66
C ALA A 291 -6.57 5.74 16.45
N THR A 292 -6.08 6.79 17.08
CA THR A 292 -4.94 6.79 17.99
C THR A 292 -5.44 7.05 19.40
N VAL A 293 -4.99 6.23 20.34
CA VAL A 293 -5.20 6.44 21.77
C VAL A 293 -3.87 6.77 22.42
N THR A 294 -3.80 7.94 23.07
CA THR A 294 -2.63 8.37 23.82
C THR A 294 -2.83 8.10 25.29
N VAL A 295 -1.91 7.33 25.87
CA VAL A 295 -1.84 7.00 27.30
C VAL A 295 -0.84 7.93 27.97
N ARG A 296 -1.22 8.50 29.11
CA ARG A 296 -0.34 9.33 29.94
C ARG A 296 -0.29 8.77 31.35
N ASN A 297 0.90 8.65 31.91
CA ASN A 297 1.06 8.40 33.34
C ASN A 297 0.69 9.68 34.11
N SER A 298 -0.41 9.60 34.88
CA SER A 298 -0.92 10.69 35.70
C SER A 298 -0.58 10.53 37.18
N SER A 299 0.21 9.51 37.54
CA SER A 299 0.69 9.27 38.89
C SER A 299 2.05 9.95 39.13
N THR A 300 2.47 9.98 40.40
CA THR A 300 3.78 10.49 40.83
C THR A 300 4.90 9.45 40.77
N ALA A 301 4.60 8.20 40.40
CA ALA A 301 5.57 7.11 40.30
C ALA A 301 5.67 6.58 38.86
N THR A 302 6.78 5.93 38.52
CA THR A 302 6.91 5.23 37.23
C THR A 302 5.95 4.04 37.21
N ILE A 303 5.21 3.91 36.11
CA ILE A 303 4.31 2.77 35.87
C ILE A 303 4.98 1.81 34.89
N ASN A 304 4.76 0.51 35.03
CA ASN A 304 5.40 -0.51 34.19
C ASN A 304 4.44 -1.21 33.23
N ARG A 305 3.13 -1.10 33.48
CA ARG A 305 2.07 -1.58 32.59
C ARG A 305 0.90 -0.61 32.60
N TRP A 306 0.20 -0.57 31.48
CA TRP A 306 -1.04 0.15 31.34
C TRP A 306 -2.04 -0.70 30.55
N THR A 307 -3.31 -0.48 30.79
CA THR A 307 -4.40 -1.05 30.00
C THR A 307 -5.50 -0.01 29.84
N VAL A 308 -5.91 0.22 28.60
CA VAL A 308 -7.03 1.11 28.25
C VAL A 308 -8.26 0.29 27.92
N ARG A 309 -9.42 0.69 28.44
CA ARG A 309 -10.71 0.03 28.21
C ARG A 309 -11.78 0.99 27.77
N TRP A 310 -12.65 0.51 26.88
CA TRP A 310 -13.84 1.22 26.42
C TRP A 310 -14.89 0.26 25.85
N ASN A 311 -16.12 0.73 25.74
CA ASN A 311 -17.16 0.03 25.01
C ASN A 311 -17.19 0.55 23.57
N PHE A 312 -17.02 -0.35 22.60
CA PHE A 312 -16.92 -0.04 21.19
C PHE A 312 -18.25 -0.15 20.43
N GLY A 313 -19.32 -0.58 21.11
CA GLY A 313 -20.62 -0.79 20.48
C GLY A 313 -20.55 -1.89 19.42
N SER A 314 -21.16 -1.63 18.25
CA SER A 314 -21.20 -2.57 17.12
C SER A 314 -19.97 -2.50 16.20
N VAL A 315 -18.93 -1.75 16.58
CA VAL A 315 -17.71 -1.57 15.78
C VAL A 315 -16.75 -2.74 16.02
N THR A 316 -16.14 -3.27 14.95
CA THR A 316 -15.13 -4.33 15.04
C THR A 316 -13.74 -3.80 14.66
N PHE A 317 -12.66 -4.45 15.10
CA PHE A 317 -11.32 -4.10 14.61
C PHE A 317 -11.10 -4.61 13.17
N ASP A 318 -10.37 -3.85 12.37
CA ASP A 318 -9.78 -4.31 11.11
C ASP A 318 -8.33 -4.72 11.35
N GLY A 319 -8.15 -5.99 11.72
CA GLY A 319 -6.85 -6.51 12.13
C GLY A 319 -6.50 -6.17 13.58
N GLY A 320 -5.20 -6.13 13.87
CA GLY A 320 -4.68 -5.87 15.22
C GLY A 320 -4.29 -4.40 15.43
N PRO A 321 -4.35 -3.89 16.67
CA PRO A 321 -3.78 -2.59 17.01
C PRO A 321 -2.25 -2.60 16.87
N TRP A 322 -1.66 -1.46 16.52
CA TRP A 322 -0.21 -1.26 16.62
C TRP A 322 0.16 -0.67 17.97
N ASN A 323 1.32 -1.06 18.50
CA ASN A 323 1.85 -0.62 19.80
C ASN A 323 0.91 -0.95 20.99
N GLY A 324 0.00 -1.91 20.81
CA GLY A 324 -0.90 -2.40 21.83
C GLY A 324 -1.21 -3.88 21.61
N THR A 325 -1.64 -4.57 22.66
CA THR A 325 -2.09 -5.97 22.59
C THR A 325 -3.55 -6.04 22.99
N VAL A 326 -4.37 -6.71 22.17
CA VAL A 326 -5.80 -6.94 22.50
C VAL A 326 -5.89 -7.95 23.64
N ALA A 327 -6.31 -7.48 24.81
CA ALA A 327 -6.64 -8.32 25.96
C ALA A 327 -8.11 -8.74 25.97
N SER A 328 -9.00 -7.91 25.42
CA SER A 328 -10.41 -8.23 25.19
C SER A 328 -10.87 -7.56 23.89
N PRO A 329 -11.52 -8.29 22.96
CA PRO A 329 -12.00 -7.73 21.69
C PRO A 329 -13.30 -6.93 21.87
N PRO A 330 -13.79 -6.24 20.81
CA PRO A 330 -15.09 -5.58 20.84
C PRO A 330 -16.22 -6.57 21.16
N PRO A 331 -17.33 -6.12 21.79
CA PRO A 331 -17.69 -4.73 22.09
C PRO A 331 -17.02 -4.15 23.34
N ASN A 332 -16.50 -4.97 24.27
CA ASN A 332 -15.85 -4.50 25.49
C ASN A 332 -14.33 -4.59 25.34
N VAL A 333 -13.74 -3.56 24.75
CA VAL A 333 -12.33 -3.57 24.38
C VAL A 333 -11.43 -3.37 25.60
N ALA A 334 -10.35 -4.13 25.65
CA ALA A 334 -9.21 -3.88 26.52
C ALA A 334 -7.90 -3.98 25.71
N ILE A 335 -7.12 -2.89 25.66
CA ILE A 335 -5.80 -2.86 25.02
C ILE A 335 -4.72 -2.63 26.07
N GLY A 336 -3.78 -3.56 26.16
CA GLY A 336 -2.59 -3.45 27.02
C GLY A 336 -1.34 -3.02 26.25
N ASN A 337 -0.30 -2.63 26.98
CA ASN A 337 1.01 -2.30 26.42
C ASN A 337 1.69 -3.51 25.75
N VAL A 338 2.56 -3.24 24.78
CA VAL A 338 3.56 -4.20 24.28
C VAL A 338 4.85 -4.09 25.11
N SER A 339 5.81 -5.00 24.91
CA SER A 339 6.99 -5.14 25.79
C SER A 339 7.83 -3.87 25.92
N TYR A 340 7.93 -3.05 24.87
CA TYR A 340 8.81 -1.88 24.83
C TYR A 340 8.13 -0.57 25.23
N ASN A 341 6.80 -0.52 25.41
CA ASN A 341 6.09 0.74 25.67
C ASN A 341 5.24 0.73 26.96
N GLY A 342 5.49 -0.23 27.85
CA GLY A 342 4.79 -0.34 29.15
C GLY A 342 5.32 0.62 30.22
N THR A 343 6.62 0.87 30.23
CA THR A 343 7.26 1.71 31.26
C THR A 343 7.13 3.19 30.94
N LEU A 344 6.41 3.93 31.78
CA LEU A 344 6.22 5.38 31.66
C LEU A 344 6.60 6.07 32.97
N ALA A 345 7.58 6.97 32.92
CA ALA A 345 7.89 7.88 34.03
C ALA A 345 6.68 8.77 34.36
N PRO A 346 6.64 9.44 35.54
CA PRO A 346 5.60 10.44 35.82
C PRO A 346 5.47 11.46 34.68
N ASN A 347 4.24 11.72 34.23
CA ASN A 347 3.91 12.53 33.05
C ASN A 347 4.36 11.98 31.68
N GLY A 348 5.03 10.83 31.62
CA GLY A 348 5.38 10.17 30.38
C GLY A 348 4.16 9.74 29.58
N THR A 349 4.29 9.72 28.27
CA THR A 349 3.22 9.35 27.33
C THR A 349 3.66 8.27 26.37
N THR A 350 2.68 7.51 25.87
CA THR A 350 2.83 6.60 24.74
C THR A 350 1.50 6.55 23.98
N SER A 351 1.50 5.95 22.80
CA SER A 351 0.30 5.81 22.01
C SER A 351 0.24 4.44 21.33
N PHE A 352 -0.99 3.95 21.17
CA PHE A 352 -1.32 2.85 20.28
C PHE A 352 -2.35 3.33 19.27
N ASN A 353 -2.41 2.70 18.12
CA ASN A 353 -3.40 2.98 17.09
C ASN A 353 -4.03 1.70 16.57
N PHE A 354 -5.17 1.80 15.92
CA PHE A 354 -5.87 0.67 15.31
C PHE A 354 -6.77 1.15 14.18
N ASN A 355 -7.12 0.21 13.30
CA ASN A 355 -8.21 0.37 12.34
C ASN A 355 -9.43 -0.41 12.81
N ALA A 356 -10.62 0.06 12.45
CA ALA A 356 -11.89 -0.52 12.84
C ALA A 356 -12.93 -0.43 11.72
N ALA A 357 -13.73 -1.48 11.56
CA ALA A 357 -14.90 -1.52 10.69
C ALA A 357 -16.15 -1.05 11.45
N GLY A 358 -16.79 -0.05 10.88
CA GLY A 358 -17.97 0.64 11.38
C GLY A 358 -17.82 2.15 11.26
N ASN A 359 -18.85 2.88 11.68
CA ASN A 359 -18.76 4.33 11.84
C ASN A 359 -18.03 4.67 13.14
N VAL A 360 -17.34 5.81 13.17
CA VAL A 360 -16.79 6.35 14.42
C VAL A 360 -17.93 6.55 15.42
N PRO A 361 -17.82 6.04 16.66
CA PRO A 361 -18.85 6.27 17.67
C PRO A 361 -19.07 7.77 17.90
N ASN A 362 -20.34 8.19 17.87
CA ASN A 362 -20.75 9.54 18.22
C ASN A 362 -21.88 9.47 19.25
N PRO A 363 -21.64 9.84 20.53
CA PRO A 363 -20.40 10.42 21.06
C PRO A 363 -19.25 9.39 21.12
N LEU A 364 -18.01 9.89 21.18
CA LEU A 364 -16.84 9.03 21.38
C LEU A 364 -16.97 8.26 22.71
N PRO A 365 -16.44 7.03 22.78
CA PRO A 365 -16.58 6.21 23.96
C PRO A 365 -15.72 6.79 25.10
N ALA A 366 -16.23 6.70 26.32
CA ALA A 366 -15.46 7.04 27.50
C ALA A 366 -14.31 6.03 27.68
N LEU A 367 -13.07 6.53 27.68
CA LEU A 367 -11.89 5.72 27.94
C LEU A 367 -11.61 5.64 29.44
N SER A 368 -11.28 4.45 29.92
CA SER A 368 -10.68 4.24 31.24
C SER A 368 -9.28 3.68 31.09
N CYS A 369 -8.36 4.11 31.95
CA CYS A 369 -6.98 3.65 31.97
C CYS A 369 -6.60 3.14 33.36
N SER A 370 -5.98 1.96 33.41
CA SER A 370 -5.51 1.31 34.64
C SER A 370 -4.07 0.86 34.52
N THR A 371 -3.30 1.03 35.59
CA THR A 371 -1.95 0.51 35.78
C THR A 371 -1.99 -0.72 36.69
N THR A 372 -1.11 -1.69 36.44
CA THR A 372 -0.93 -2.88 37.28
C THR A 372 0.55 -3.15 37.50
#